data_AF-A0A6P2EAL6-F1
#
_entry.id   AF-A0A6P2EAL6-F1
#
_cell.length_a   1.000
_cell.length_b   1.000
_cell.length_c   1.000
_cell.angle_alpha   90.00
_cell.angle_beta   90.00
_cell.angle_gamma   90.00
#
_symmetry.space_group_name_H-M   'P 1'
#
loop_
_entity.id
_entity.type
_entity.pdbx_description
1 polymer ?
#
loop_
_entity_poly.entity_id
_entity_poly.type
_entity_poly.pdbx_seq_one_letter_code
_entity_poly.pdbx_strand_id
1 'polypeptide(L)'
;MKRVDGRLPQIAALELLERSIFYDHPDLAVIRLSIAVDVGARVPDSAWKYCRESAQTSADPALRRLFEAASQRHAHRHGGPP
;
A
#
# COMPACT_ATOMS: atom_id res chain seq x y z
N MET A 1 -18.41 8.50 25.87
CA MET A 1 -17.18 8.02 25.23
C MET A 1 -17.55 7.16 24.03
N LYS A 2 -17.57 7.70 22.80
CA LYS A 2 -17.88 6.89 21.60
C LYS A 2 -16.67 6.02 21.29
N ARG A 3 -16.86 4.70 21.17
CA ARG A 3 -15.81 3.80 20.70
C ARG A 3 -15.48 4.21 19.27
N VAL A 4 -14.27 4.68 19.04
CA VAL A 4 -13.76 4.91 17.70
C VAL A 4 -13.54 3.53 17.09
N ASP A 5 -14.29 3.19 16.04
CA ASP A 5 -14.17 1.90 15.37
C ASP A 5 -12.71 1.66 14.96
N GLY A 6 -12.14 0.53 15.36
CA GLY A 6 -10.76 0.15 15.10
C GLY A 6 -10.42 -0.10 13.62
N ARG A 7 -11.29 0.33 12.69
CA ARG A 7 -11.17 0.23 11.22
C ARG A 7 -10.83 1.55 10.53
N LEU A 8 -10.89 2.70 11.23
CA LEU A 8 -10.63 4.00 10.61
C LEU A 8 -9.23 4.10 9.98
N PRO A 9 -8.13 3.61 10.60
CA PRO A 9 -6.81 3.67 9.99
C PRO A 9 -6.72 2.91 8.66
N GLN A 10 -7.37 1.74 8.57
CA GLN A 10 -7.37 0.90 7.37
C GLN A 10 -8.13 1.56 6.23
N ILE A 11 -9.31 2.11 6.52
CA ILE A 11 -10.14 2.80 5.52
C ILE A 11 -9.40 4.04 5.01
N ALA A 12 -8.89 4.88 5.91
CA ALA A 12 -8.17 6.09 5.53
C ALA A 12 -6.91 5.80 4.71
N ALA A 13 -6.13 4.79 5.09
CA ALA A 13 -4.94 4.40 4.32
C ALA A 13 -5.29 3.89 2.92
N LEU A 14 -6.38 3.11 2.80
CA LEU A 14 -6.86 2.62 1.51
C LEU A 14 -7.37 3.77 0.61
N GLU A 15 -8.20 4.67 1.13
CA GLU A 15 -8.70 5.82 0.37
C GLU A 15 -7.56 6.72 -0.13
N LEU A 16 -6.54 6.94 0.71
CA LEU A 16 -5.36 7.70 0.30
C LEU A 16 -4.55 6.99 -0.80
N LEU A 17 -4.41 5.66 -0.72
CA LEU A 17 -3.78 4.85 -1.76
C LEU A 17 -4.57 4.98 -3.08
N GLU A 18 -5.88 4.74 -3.05
CA GLU A 18 -6.76 4.82 -4.23
C GLU A 18 -6.71 6.20 -4.87
N ARG A 19 -6.72 7.28 -4.09
CA ARG A 19 -6.55 8.64 -4.60
C ARG A 19 -5.20 8.85 -5.28
N SER A 20 -4.14 8.24 -4.77
CA SER A 20 -2.80 8.34 -5.37
C SER A 20 -2.76 7.69 -6.74
N ILE A 21 -3.40 6.52 -6.85
CA ILE A 21 -3.53 5.77 -8.11
C ILE A 21 -4.40 6.56 -9.09
N PHE A 22 -5.55 7.07 -8.64
CA PHE A 22 -6.48 7.83 -9.47
C PHE A 22 -5.84 9.07 -10.10
N TYR A 23 -5.00 9.79 -9.35
CA TYR A 23 -4.29 10.97 -9.83
C TYR A 23 -2.90 10.67 -10.42
N ASP A 24 -2.57 9.40 -10.62
CA ASP A 24 -1.31 8.94 -11.21
C ASP A 24 -0.05 9.51 -10.51
N HIS A 25 -0.02 9.38 -9.18
CA HIS A 25 1.15 9.72 -8.36
C HIS A 25 1.91 8.42 -7.98
N PRO A 26 2.78 7.88 -8.85
CA PRO A 26 3.35 6.54 -8.72
C PRO A 26 4.15 6.35 -7.42
N ASP A 27 5.11 7.24 -7.17
CA ASP A 27 5.98 7.18 -6.00
C ASP A 27 5.17 7.25 -4.68
N LEU A 28 4.19 8.15 -4.66
CA LEU A 28 3.33 8.37 -3.50
C LEU A 28 2.36 7.20 -3.28
N ALA A 29 1.90 6.55 -4.35
CA ALA A 29 1.08 5.35 -4.26
C ALA A 29 1.87 4.21 -3.60
N VAL A 30 3.13 4.00 -3.96
CA VAL A 30 3.99 2.98 -3.33
C VAL A 30 4.21 3.27 -1.84
N ILE A 31 4.41 4.54 -1.47
CA ILE A 31 4.53 4.95 -0.06
C ILE A 31 3.24 4.65 0.71
N ARG A 32 2.08 5.00 0.14
CA ARG A 32 0.77 4.78 0.78
C ARG A 32 0.38 3.31 0.81
N LEU A 33 0.83 2.49 -0.15
CA LEU A 33 0.71 1.05 -0.09
C LEU A 33 1.43 0.48 1.14
N SER A 34 2.66 0.91 1.41
CA SER A 34 3.39 0.50 2.62
C SER A 34 2.58 0.80 3.89
N ILE A 35 2.01 2.00 3.97
CA ILE A 35 1.18 2.41 5.12
C ILE A 35 -0.09 1.55 5.22
N ALA A 36 -0.78 1.31 4.10
CA ALA A 36 -1.98 0.48 4.04
C ALA A 36 -1.70 -0.95 4.54
N VAL A 37 -0.56 -1.53 4.18
CA VAL A 37 -0.13 -2.85 4.67
C VAL A 37 0.19 -2.81 6.17
N ASP A 38 0.84 -1.76 6.67
CA ASP A 38 1.20 -1.64 8.08
C ASP A 38 -0.03 -1.61 9.00
N VAL A 39 -1.07 -0.88 8.60
CA VAL A 39 -2.33 -0.83 9.33
C VAL A 39 -3.23 -2.05 9.08
N GLY A 40 -2.85 -2.95 8.16
CA GLY A 40 -3.62 -4.16 7.82
C GLY A 40 -4.87 -3.86 6.99
N ALA A 41 -4.82 -2.85 6.12
CA ALA A 41 -5.87 -2.59 5.15
C ALA A 41 -5.93 -3.72 4.10
N ARG A 42 -7.14 -4.03 3.63
CA ARG A 42 -7.34 -4.97 2.52
C ARG A 42 -7.10 -4.25 1.20
N VAL A 43 -5.88 -4.33 0.70
CA VAL A 43 -5.48 -3.71 -0.56
C VAL A 43 -5.90 -4.60 -1.74
N PRO A 44 -6.59 -4.07 -2.76
CA PRO A 44 -6.97 -4.86 -3.94
C PRO A 44 -5.77 -5.16 -4.85
N ASP A 45 -5.81 -6.29 -5.56
CA ASP A 45 -4.74 -6.76 -6.46
C ASP A 45 -4.37 -5.73 -7.54
N SER A 46 -5.33 -4.92 -7.99
CA SER A 46 -5.09 -3.84 -8.96
C SER A 46 -4.16 -2.76 -8.41
N ALA A 47 -4.28 -2.42 -7.12
CA ALA A 47 -3.40 -1.46 -6.46
C ALA A 47 -2.00 -2.04 -6.24
N TRP A 48 -1.90 -3.33 -5.91
CA TRP A 48 -0.63 -4.05 -5.85
C TRP A 48 0.09 -4.06 -7.20
N LYS A 49 -0.64 -4.35 -8.28
CA LYS A 49 -0.11 -4.33 -9.64
C LYS A 49 0.41 -2.94 -10.01
N TYR A 50 -0.40 -1.89 -9.82
CA TYR A 50 0.01 -0.51 -10.10
C TYR A 50 1.29 -0.16 -9.34
N CYS A 51 1.33 -0.40 -8.03
CA CYS A 51 2.49 -0.06 -7.22
C CYS A 51 3.74 -0.88 -7.57
N ARG A 52 3.57 -2.14 -8.00
CA ARG A 52 4.68 -2.97 -8.51
C ARG A 52 5.29 -2.34 -9.75
N GLU A 53 4.45 -1.96 -10.71
CA GLU A 53 4.88 -1.30 -11.95
C GLU A 53 5.57 0.04 -11.64
N SER A 54 4.96 0.88 -10.79
CA SER A 54 5.55 2.15 -10.34
C SER A 54 6.93 1.96 -9.66
N ALA A 55 7.05 0.97 -8.77
CA ALA A 55 8.30 0.71 -8.07
C ALA A 55 9.40 0.14 -8.99
N GLN A 56 9.04 -0.55 -10.06
CA GLN A 56 9.98 -1.08 -11.05
C GLN A 56 10.48 -0.03 -12.04
N THR A 57 9.65 0.96 -12.37
CA THR A 57 9.98 2.02 -13.33
C THR A 57 10.58 3.27 -12.69
N SER A 58 10.44 3.44 -11.36
CA SER A 58 11.00 4.59 -10.66
C SER A 58 12.53 4.60 -10.68
N ALA A 59 13.09 5.79 -10.84
CA ALA A 59 14.54 6.04 -10.74
C ALA A 59 15.04 6.00 -9.28
N ASP A 60 14.15 6.10 -8.30
CA ASP A 60 14.51 6.00 -6.88
C ASP A 60 14.53 4.53 -6.42
N PRO A 61 15.72 3.95 -6.15
CA PRO A 61 15.82 2.56 -5.67
C PRO A 61 15.18 2.36 -4.29
N ALA A 62 14.93 3.43 -3.52
CA ALA A 62 14.23 3.31 -2.25
C ALA A 62 12.78 2.87 -2.42
N LEU A 63 12.12 3.26 -3.52
CA LEU A 63 10.72 2.85 -3.78
C LEU A 63 10.60 1.36 -4.07
N ARG A 64 11.54 0.81 -4.84
CA ARG A 64 11.61 -0.64 -5.05
C ARG A 64 11.76 -1.39 -3.73
N ARG A 65 12.69 -0.97 -2.88
CA ARG A 65 12.91 -1.57 -1.55
C ARG A 65 11.68 -1.43 -0.67
N LEU A 66 10.99 -0.29 -0.74
CA LEU A 66 9.76 -0.04 0.02
C LEU A 66 8.63 -0.99 -0.40
N PHE A 67 8.45 -1.20 -1.72
CA PHE A 67 7.49 -2.16 -2.26
C PHE A 67 7.82 -3.59 -1.84
N GLU A 68 9.07 -4.00 -1.94
CA GLU A 68 9.54 -5.33 -1.52
C GLU A 68 9.27 -5.56 -0.02
N ALA A 69 9.58 -4.58 0.83
CA ALA A 69 9.32 -4.64 2.27
C ALA A 69 7.81 -4.67 2.60
N ALA A 70 6.97 -3.93 1.88
CA ALA A 70 5.52 -4.00 2.02
C ALA A 70 4.99 -5.39 1.63
N SER A 71 5.47 -5.95 0.52
CA SER A 71 5.07 -7.28 0.05
C SER A 71 5.45 -8.38 1.06
N GLN A 72 6.64 -8.30 1.65
CA GLN A 72 7.08 -9.24 2.69
C GLN A 72 6.21 -9.15 3.95
N ARG A 73 5.92 -7.93 4.43
CA ARG A 73 5.02 -7.72 5.59
C ARG A 73 3.62 -8.27 5.33
N HIS A 74 3.08 -8.09 4.13
CA HIS A 74 1.81 -8.68 3.73
C HIS A 74 1.86 -10.22 3.75
N ALA A 75 2.91 -10.81 3.16
CA ALA A 75 3.08 -12.25 3.11
C ALA A 75 3.20 -12.89 4.50
N HIS A 76 3.94 -12.27 5.42
CA HIS A 76 4.02 -12.74 6.80
C HIS A 76 2.67 -12.71 7.54
N ARG A 77 1.77 -11.77 7.20
CA ARG A 77 0.44 -11.67 7.81
C ARG A 77 -0.59 -12.61 7.20
N HIS A 78 -0.49 -12.89 5.89
CA HIS A 78 -1.56 -13.54 5.13
C HIS A 78 -1.16 -14.84 4.43
N GLY A 79 0.09 -15.30 4.59
CA GLY A 79 0.54 -16.61 4.12
C GLY A 79 0.86 -16.71 2.62
N GLY A 80 1.04 -15.58 1.92
CA GLY A 80 1.39 -15.57 0.50
C GLY A 80 1.68 -14.16 -0.04
N PRO A 81 2.40 -14.04 -1.17
CA PRO A 81 2.58 -12.75 -1.82
C PRO A 81 1.22 -12.19 -2.26
N PRO A 82 1.06 -10.85 -2.25
CA PRO A 82 -0.08 -10.22 -2.89
C PRO A 82 -0.02 -10.33 -4.42
#